data_AF-A0A089X132-F1
#
_entry.id   AF-A0A089X132-F1
#
_cell.length_a   1.000
_cell.length_b   1.000
_cell.length_c   1.000
_cell.angle_alpha   90.00
_cell.angle_beta   90.00
_cell.angle_gamma   90.00
#
_symmetry.space_group_name_H-M   'P 1'
#
loop_
_entity.id
_entity.type
_entity.pdbx_description
1 polymer ?
#
loop_
_entity_poly.entity_id
_entity_poly.type
_entity_poly.pdbx_seq_one_letter_code
_entity_poly.pdbx_strand_id
1 'polypeptide(L)'
;MSTDTAGTATDGTAAHGTAAHATAADGTAAGPTVEELRTQTRLLAGELPGTLRRITLRAGAISVDVEWETVPAPQAPAPAAAPAPADPVTAQAPAPQRTDGPPDGLVRVTAPLVGTYYQAPAPGAEPFVKVGDTVEAGQQLAVIEAMKLLNSITADVKGTVHAIHAADGEVVEYAQPLIDLRPAG
;
A
#
# COMPACT_ATOMS: atom_id res chain seq x y z
N MET A 1 -15.30 10.15 81.94
CA MET A 1 -16.40 10.77 81.18
C MET A 1 -16.28 10.22 79.76
N SER A 2 -17.10 9.22 79.39
CA SER A 2 -18.46 9.42 78.83
C SER A 2 -18.31 10.19 77.52
N THR A 3 -18.42 9.60 76.34
CA THR A 3 -19.59 8.98 75.68
C THR A 3 -19.08 8.53 74.29
N ASP A 4 -19.72 7.76 73.41
CA ASP A 4 -20.88 6.86 73.38
C ASP A 4 -21.05 6.46 71.90
N THR A 5 -21.65 5.30 71.69
CA THR A 5 -22.45 4.87 70.54
C THR A 5 -21.83 4.48 69.19
N ALA A 6 -22.17 3.22 68.88
CA ALA A 6 -22.01 2.45 67.66
C ALA A 6 -22.90 2.92 66.49
N GLY A 7 -22.46 2.57 65.28
CA GLY A 7 -23.29 2.47 64.08
C GLY A 7 -22.96 1.15 63.37
N THR A 8 -24.00 0.34 63.19
CA THR A 8 -24.00 -1.08 62.82
C THR A 8 -24.28 -1.30 61.34
N ALA A 9 -23.66 -2.35 60.76
CA ALA A 9 -24.04 -3.13 59.55
C ALA A 9 -24.05 -2.38 58.19
N THR A 10 -23.74 -2.97 57.04
CA THR A 10 -24.04 -4.35 56.60
C THR A 10 -23.08 -4.80 55.48
N ASP A 11 -22.92 -6.11 55.45
CA ASP A 11 -22.30 -7.04 54.51
C ASP A 11 -22.29 -6.69 53.01
N GLY A 12 -21.25 -7.16 52.31
CA GLY A 12 -21.09 -7.07 50.86
C GLY A 12 -19.92 -7.92 50.35
N THR A 13 -19.94 -9.21 50.67
CA THR A 13 -19.04 -10.24 50.15
C THR A 13 -19.23 -10.45 48.64
N ALA A 14 -18.15 -10.34 47.85
CA ALA A 14 -17.85 -11.13 46.64
C ALA A 14 -16.75 -10.44 45.82
N ALA A 15 -15.80 -11.07 45.15
CA ALA A 15 -15.27 -12.43 45.15
C ALA A 15 -13.98 -12.33 44.31
N HIS A 16 -12.94 -13.05 44.72
CA HIS A 16 -11.83 -13.41 43.84
C HIS A 16 -12.40 -14.13 42.60
N GLY A 17 -12.03 -13.68 41.41
CA GLY A 17 -12.48 -14.23 40.13
C GLY A 17 -11.32 -14.53 39.20
N THR A 18 -10.55 -15.55 39.58
CA THR A 18 -9.87 -16.55 38.74
C THR A 18 -9.70 -16.27 37.25
N ALA A 19 -8.43 -16.27 36.82
CA ALA A 19 -8.02 -16.53 35.45
C ALA A 19 -8.65 -17.84 34.95
N ALA A 20 -9.62 -17.73 34.04
CA ALA A 20 -10.20 -18.88 33.38
C ALA A 20 -9.39 -19.20 32.12
N HIS A 21 -8.50 -20.18 32.25
CA HIS A 21 -8.07 -20.98 31.11
C HIS A 21 -9.26 -21.87 30.71
N ALA A 22 -9.90 -21.54 29.60
CA ALA A 22 -10.88 -22.42 28.97
C ALA A 22 -10.19 -23.19 27.84
N THR A 23 -9.94 -24.47 28.08
CA THR A 23 -9.66 -25.48 27.05
C THR A 23 -10.85 -26.43 27.00
N ALA A 24 -11.43 -26.59 25.80
CA ALA A 24 -12.24 -27.71 25.27
C ALA A 24 -13.25 -27.10 24.27
N ALA A 25 -13.52 -27.61 23.08
CA ALA A 25 -13.19 -28.87 22.44
C ALA A 25 -13.27 -28.70 20.92
N ASP A 26 -12.67 -29.65 20.23
CA ASP A 26 -12.64 -29.85 18.79
C ASP A 26 -14.02 -29.73 18.12
N GLY A 27 -14.08 -29.01 16.99
CA GLY A 27 -15.32 -28.72 16.27
C GLY A 27 -15.18 -27.69 15.16
N THR A 28 -14.49 -28.04 14.07
CA THR A 28 -14.49 -27.38 12.74
C THR A 28 -14.45 -25.84 12.75
N ALA A 29 -13.25 -25.27 12.70
CA ALA A 29 -13.04 -23.84 12.44
C ALA A 29 -13.57 -23.45 11.04
N ALA A 30 -14.86 -23.11 10.95
CA ALA A 30 -15.40 -22.42 9.80
C ALA A 30 -14.83 -20.99 9.80
N GLY A 31 -14.14 -20.62 8.72
CA GLY A 31 -13.66 -19.25 8.51
C GLY A 31 -14.79 -18.22 8.63
N PRO A 32 -14.47 -16.91 8.68
CA PRO A 32 -15.47 -15.87 8.82
C PRO A 32 -16.55 -16.02 7.73
N THR A 33 -17.81 -15.98 8.14
CA THR A 33 -18.93 -16.10 7.21
C THR A 33 -18.95 -14.88 6.27
N VAL A 34 -19.49 -15.06 5.06
CA VAL A 34 -19.64 -13.96 4.08
C VAL A 34 -20.42 -12.78 4.66
N GLU A 35 -21.36 -13.04 5.58
CA GLU A 35 -22.17 -12.02 6.25
C GLU A 35 -21.38 -11.22 7.30
N GLU A 36 -20.48 -11.88 8.04
CA GLU A 36 -19.54 -11.20 8.95
C GLU A 36 -18.57 -10.31 8.16
N LEU A 37 -17.98 -10.85 7.09
CA LEU A 37 -17.10 -10.09 6.20
C LEU A 37 -17.80 -8.87 5.63
N ARG A 38 -19.07 -9.00 5.21
CA ARG A 38 -19.87 -7.89 4.69
C ARG A 38 -20.11 -6.82 5.75
N THR A 39 -20.39 -7.22 6.99
CA THR A 39 -20.66 -6.31 8.10
C THR A 39 -19.39 -5.55 8.48
N GLN A 40 -18.28 -6.25 8.65
CA GLN A 40 -16.96 -5.66 8.94
C GLN A 40 -16.48 -4.73 7.82
N THR A 41 -16.71 -5.12 6.56
CA THR A 41 -16.42 -4.26 5.39
C THR A 41 -17.16 -2.94 5.46
N ARG A 42 -18.45 -2.95 5.84
CA ARG A 42 -19.26 -1.74 5.90
C ARG A 42 -18.80 -0.81 7.02
N LEU A 43 -18.38 -1.36 8.15
CA LEU A 43 -17.80 -0.59 9.25
C LEU A 43 -16.47 0.06 8.81
N LEU A 44 -15.57 -0.73 8.22
CA LEU A 44 -14.30 -0.23 7.70
C LEU A 44 -14.51 0.86 6.64
N ALA A 45 -15.46 0.68 5.72
CA ALA A 45 -15.80 1.67 4.70
C ALA A 45 -16.29 3.01 5.30
N GLY A 46 -16.88 3.01 6.50
CA GLY A 46 -17.32 4.21 7.19
C GLY A 46 -16.20 4.95 7.93
N GLU A 47 -15.09 4.28 8.23
CA GLU A 47 -13.92 4.87 8.91
C GLU A 47 -12.91 5.47 7.92
N LEU A 48 -12.97 5.08 6.66
CA LEU A 48 -12.06 5.57 5.62
C LEU A 48 -12.40 7.02 5.21
N PRO A 49 -11.40 7.90 5.04
CA PRO A 49 -11.64 9.26 4.61
C PRO A 49 -12.02 9.33 3.12
N GLY A 50 -12.93 10.24 2.79
CA GLY A 50 -13.36 10.52 1.42
C GLY A 50 -14.54 9.66 0.93
N THR A 51 -15.03 9.95 -0.27
CA THR A 51 -16.12 9.17 -0.88
C THR A 51 -15.54 7.94 -1.55
N LEU A 52 -15.95 6.76 -1.10
CA LEU A 52 -15.53 5.49 -1.71
C LEU A 52 -16.30 5.23 -3.00
N ARG A 53 -15.58 4.99 -4.09
CA ARG A 53 -16.14 4.55 -5.37
C ARG A 53 -16.33 3.03 -5.41
N ARG A 54 -15.37 2.27 -4.90
CA ARG A 54 -15.41 0.80 -4.88
C ARG A 54 -14.53 0.24 -3.76
N ILE A 55 -15.01 -0.82 -3.11
CA ILE A 55 -14.21 -1.65 -2.20
C ILE A 55 -14.33 -3.12 -2.64
N THR A 56 -13.22 -3.82 -2.74
CA THR A 56 -13.18 -5.25 -3.11
C THR A 56 -12.40 -6.02 -2.07
N LEU A 57 -12.99 -7.11 -1.57
CA LEU A 57 -12.39 -7.96 -0.54
C LEU A 57 -12.22 -9.37 -1.07
N ARG A 58 -11.08 -9.97 -0.75
CA ARG A 58 -10.76 -11.37 -1.06
C ARG A 58 -10.34 -12.09 0.23
N ALA A 59 -10.99 -13.22 0.54
CA ALA A 59 -10.62 -14.06 1.69
C ALA A 59 -9.69 -15.21 1.22
N GLY A 60 -8.47 -15.28 1.77
CA GLY A 60 -7.40 -16.20 1.36
C GLY A 60 -6.03 -15.55 1.44
N ALA A 61 -5.34 -15.32 0.32
CA ALA A 61 -4.34 -14.25 0.23
C ALA A 61 -5.08 -12.90 0.41
N ILE A 62 -5.27 -12.49 1.67
CA ILE A 62 -6.20 -11.41 2.04
C ILE A 62 -5.76 -10.12 1.37
N SER A 63 -6.60 -9.57 0.50
CA SER A 63 -6.40 -8.27 -0.13
C SER A 63 -7.66 -7.41 0.04
N VAL A 64 -7.43 -6.11 0.27
CA VAL A 64 -8.46 -5.08 0.31
C VAL A 64 -8.07 -4.00 -0.69
N ASP A 65 -8.82 -3.92 -1.78
CA ASP A 65 -8.66 -2.90 -2.81
C ASP A 65 -9.71 -1.83 -2.62
N VAL A 66 -9.27 -0.58 -2.44
CA VAL A 66 -10.14 0.58 -2.23
C VAL A 66 -9.90 1.58 -3.36
N GLU A 67 -10.98 2.05 -3.94
CA GLU A 67 -10.99 3.06 -5.01
C GLU A 67 -11.81 4.26 -4.53
N TRP A 68 -11.22 5.45 -4.54
CA TRP A 68 -11.84 6.69 -4.10
C TRP A 68 -12.42 7.48 -5.27
N GLU A 69 -13.47 8.26 -5.02
CA GLU A 69 -13.99 9.22 -5.98
C GLU A 69 -12.97 10.35 -6.16
N THR A 70 -12.45 10.48 -7.37
CA THR A 70 -11.60 11.61 -7.74
C THR A 70 -12.51 12.75 -8.17
N VAL A 71 -12.49 13.84 -7.41
CA VAL A 71 -13.11 15.09 -7.86
C VAL A 71 -12.23 15.63 -9.00
N PRO A 72 -12.77 15.84 -10.22
CA PRO A 72 -11.98 16.43 -11.29
C PRO A 72 -11.50 17.82 -10.85
N ALA A 73 -10.19 18.01 -10.84
CA ALA A 73 -9.59 19.29 -10.50
C ALA A 73 -10.02 20.35 -11.53
N PRO A 74 -10.37 21.58 -11.10
CA PRO A 74 -10.69 22.64 -12.02
C PRO A 74 -9.49 22.94 -12.92
N GLN A 75 -9.71 22.82 -14.22
CA GLN A 75 -8.71 23.18 -15.23
C GLN A 75 -8.45 24.69 -15.15
N ALA A 76 -7.23 25.08 -14.77
CA ALA A 76 -6.82 26.47 -14.82
C ALA A 76 -6.78 26.96 -16.28
N PRO A 77 -7.22 28.19 -16.56
CA PRO A 77 -7.16 28.74 -17.91
C PRO A 77 -5.71 28.87 -18.37
N ALA A 78 -5.45 28.40 -19.59
CA ALA A 78 -4.14 28.48 -20.23
C ALA A 78 -3.71 29.95 -20.43
N PRO A 79 -2.46 30.32 -20.11
CA PRO A 79 -1.97 31.68 -20.37
C PRO A 79 -1.85 31.94 -21.88
N ALA A 80 -2.29 33.12 -22.30
CA ALA A 80 -2.13 33.60 -23.67
C ALA A 80 -0.63 33.79 -24.00
N ALA A 81 -0.23 33.29 -25.18
CA ALA A 81 1.14 33.36 -25.66
C ALA A 81 1.58 34.82 -25.90
N ALA A 82 2.67 35.23 -25.23
CA ALA A 82 3.44 36.42 -25.55
C ALA A 82 4.62 36.06 -26.46
N PRO A 83 5.07 36.96 -27.36
CA PRO A 83 6.16 36.65 -28.29
C PRO A 83 7.52 36.58 -27.56
N ALA A 84 8.33 35.61 -27.98
CA ALA A 84 9.61 35.23 -27.37
C ALA A 84 10.74 36.25 -27.64
N PRO A 85 11.62 36.50 -26.64
CA PRO A 85 13.01 36.85 -26.87
C PRO A 85 13.93 35.62 -26.72
N ALA A 86 15.10 35.71 -27.34
CA ALA A 86 16.08 34.67 -27.60
C ALA A 86 16.65 33.93 -26.38
N ASP A 87 17.15 32.73 -26.68
CA ASP A 87 17.64 31.65 -25.80
C ASP A 87 18.53 32.08 -24.63
N PRO A 88 18.36 31.37 -23.50
CA PRO A 88 19.50 30.74 -22.85
C PRO A 88 19.31 29.23 -22.73
N VAL A 89 20.43 28.53 -22.83
CA VAL A 89 20.61 27.07 -22.76
C VAL A 89 19.78 26.43 -21.64
N THR A 90 18.72 25.73 -22.02
CA THR A 90 17.91 24.88 -21.13
C THR A 90 18.64 23.56 -20.90
N ALA A 91 18.90 23.24 -19.64
CA ALA A 91 19.22 21.89 -19.22
C ALA A 91 18.13 20.94 -19.72
N GLN A 92 18.51 19.91 -20.47
CA GLN A 92 17.60 18.85 -20.93
C GLN A 92 16.88 18.24 -19.72
N ALA A 93 15.59 18.54 -19.58
CA ALA A 93 14.67 17.63 -18.92
C ALA A 93 14.58 16.36 -19.79
N PRO A 94 14.61 15.14 -19.20
CA PRO A 94 14.47 13.93 -19.98
C PRO A 94 13.13 13.96 -20.73
N ALA A 95 13.16 13.70 -22.04
CA ALA A 95 11.96 13.55 -22.82
C ALA A 95 11.13 12.38 -22.27
N PRO A 96 9.78 12.45 -22.26
CA PRO A 96 8.94 11.34 -21.85
C PRO A 96 9.25 10.13 -22.72
N GLN A 97 9.77 9.07 -22.11
CA GLN A 97 10.02 7.82 -22.80
C GLN A 97 8.68 7.23 -23.22
N ARG A 98 8.47 7.12 -24.53
CA ARG A 98 7.36 6.40 -25.15
C ARG A 98 7.24 5.02 -24.49
N THR A 99 6.07 4.73 -23.94
CA THR A 99 5.69 3.40 -23.42
C THR A 99 5.45 2.44 -24.59
N ASP A 100 6.53 2.10 -25.29
CA ASP A 100 6.54 0.85 -26.05
C ASP A 100 6.38 -0.29 -25.01
N GLY A 101 5.50 -1.26 -25.31
CA GLY A 101 5.30 -2.42 -24.44
C GLY A 101 6.63 -3.13 -24.14
N PRO A 102 6.70 -3.95 -23.08
CA PRO A 102 7.90 -4.74 -22.84
C PRO A 102 8.29 -5.51 -24.11
N PRO A 103 9.59 -5.61 -24.44
CA PRO A 103 10.07 -6.50 -25.49
C PRO A 103 9.45 -7.90 -25.36
N ASP A 104 9.25 -8.59 -26.50
CA ASP A 104 8.58 -9.88 -26.54
C ASP A 104 9.06 -10.84 -25.44
N GLY A 105 8.12 -11.38 -24.66
CA GLY A 105 8.39 -12.33 -23.59
C GLY A 105 8.82 -11.74 -22.25
N LEU A 106 8.79 -10.42 -22.07
CA LEU A 106 9.01 -9.77 -20.78
C LEU A 106 7.69 -9.27 -20.15
N VAL A 107 7.63 -9.28 -18.82
CA VAL A 107 6.56 -8.70 -18.02
C VAL A 107 7.07 -7.40 -17.41
N ARG A 108 6.38 -6.30 -17.70
CA ARG A 108 6.74 -4.97 -17.21
C ARG A 108 6.03 -4.63 -15.92
N VAL A 109 6.80 -4.31 -14.89
CA VAL A 109 6.32 -3.70 -13.65
C VAL A 109 6.38 -2.18 -13.82
N THR A 110 5.25 -1.52 -13.60
CA THR A 110 5.11 -0.06 -13.75
C THR A 110 4.77 0.59 -12.42
N ALA A 111 4.98 1.91 -12.32
CA ALA A 111 4.60 2.69 -11.16
C ALA A 111 3.07 2.78 -11.04
N PRO A 112 2.46 2.30 -9.94
CA PRO A 112 1.01 2.36 -9.76
C PRO A 112 0.52 3.75 -9.35
N LEU A 113 1.43 4.68 -9.07
CA LEU A 113 1.17 6.01 -8.53
C LEU A 113 2.36 6.94 -8.79
N VAL A 114 2.13 8.25 -8.68
CA VAL A 114 3.18 9.27 -8.75
C VAL A 114 3.89 9.36 -7.41
N GLY A 115 5.23 9.34 -7.41
CA GLY A 115 6.01 9.45 -6.19
C GLY A 115 7.51 9.38 -6.42
N THR A 116 8.27 9.17 -5.35
CA THR A 116 9.74 9.00 -5.41
C THR A 116 10.09 7.51 -5.34
N TYR A 117 10.78 6.99 -6.35
CA TYR A 117 11.23 5.61 -6.41
C TYR A 117 12.47 5.39 -5.54
N TYR A 118 12.47 4.30 -4.78
CA TYR A 118 13.63 3.83 -4.02
C TYR A 118 13.87 2.36 -4.28
N GLN A 119 15.13 2.04 -4.59
CA GLN A 119 15.56 0.66 -4.86
C GLN A 119 15.85 -0.14 -3.59
N ALA A 120 15.94 0.52 -2.43
CA ALA A 120 16.33 -0.06 -1.14
C ALA A 120 15.35 0.34 -0.02
N PRO A 121 15.26 -0.42 1.09
CA PRO A 121 14.33 -0.13 2.19
C PRO A 121 14.72 1.11 3.02
N ALA A 122 15.97 1.53 2.93
CA ALA A 122 16.50 2.71 3.60
C ALA A 122 17.77 3.23 2.88
N PRO A 123 18.14 4.51 3.06
CA PRO A 123 19.39 5.03 2.53
C PRO A 123 20.61 4.22 2.98
N GLY A 124 21.44 3.80 2.02
CA GLY A 124 22.64 3.00 2.28
C GLY A 124 22.41 1.51 2.56
N ALA A 125 21.16 1.04 2.57
CA ALA A 125 20.86 -0.40 2.60
C ALA A 125 21.06 -1.03 1.22
N GLU A 126 21.14 -2.37 1.18
CA GLU A 126 21.18 -3.07 -0.11
C GLU A 126 19.86 -2.90 -0.89
N PRO A 127 19.93 -2.82 -2.23
CA PRO A 127 18.73 -2.86 -3.06
C PRO A 127 17.92 -4.13 -2.82
N PHE A 128 16.59 -4.04 -2.94
CA PHE A 128 15.71 -5.21 -2.86
C PHE A 128 16.05 -6.26 -3.92
N VAL A 129 16.42 -5.79 -5.12
CA VAL A 129 16.81 -6.64 -6.25
C VAL A 129 17.87 -5.95 -7.12
N LYS A 130 18.64 -6.75 -7.85
CA LYS A 130 19.62 -6.35 -8.87
C LYS A 130 19.30 -7.07 -10.18
N VAL A 131 19.79 -6.53 -11.31
CA VAL A 131 19.66 -7.19 -12.61
C VAL A 131 20.33 -8.57 -12.56
N GLY A 132 19.60 -9.59 -13.00
CA GLY A 132 20.01 -11.00 -12.94
C GLY A 132 19.46 -11.77 -11.74
N ASP A 133 18.90 -11.09 -10.73
CA ASP A 133 18.30 -11.77 -9.58
C ASP A 133 17.03 -12.52 -9.97
N THR A 134 16.80 -13.67 -9.33
CA THR A 134 15.53 -14.40 -9.45
C THR A 134 14.57 -13.90 -8.37
N VAL A 135 13.32 -13.66 -8.76
CA VAL A 135 12.25 -13.15 -7.90
C VAL A 135 11.04 -14.08 -7.94
N GLU A 136 10.34 -14.18 -6.82
CA GLU A 136 9.07 -14.91 -6.71
C GLU A 136 7.87 -13.95 -6.87
N ALA A 137 6.71 -14.48 -7.25
CA ALA A 137 5.48 -13.69 -7.25
C ALA A 137 5.17 -13.19 -5.83
N GLY A 138 4.81 -11.91 -5.71
CA GLY A 138 4.63 -11.19 -4.45
C GLY A 138 5.91 -10.67 -3.80
N GLN A 139 7.10 -11.00 -4.32
CA GLN A 139 8.36 -10.48 -3.78
C GLN A 139 8.45 -8.97 -4.01
N GLN A 140 8.87 -8.24 -2.98
CA GLN A 140 9.10 -6.80 -3.08
C GLN A 140 10.34 -6.50 -3.92
N LEU A 141 10.19 -5.57 -4.85
CA LEU A 141 11.18 -5.15 -5.83
C LEU A 141 11.69 -3.73 -5.58
N ALA A 142 10.84 -2.86 -5.04
CA ALA A 142 11.13 -1.45 -4.80
C ALA A 142 10.11 -0.84 -3.82
N VAL A 143 10.28 0.44 -3.52
CA VAL A 143 9.30 1.28 -2.81
C VAL A 143 9.05 2.55 -3.61
N ILE A 144 7.82 3.03 -3.64
CA ILE A 144 7.50 4.39 -4.06
C ILE A 144 6.97 5.17 -2.86
N GLU A 145 7.62 6.28 -2.53
CA GLU A 145 7.13 7.23 -1.54
C GLU A 145 6.18 8.23 -2.18
N ALA A 146 4.94 8.29 -1.68
CA ALA A 146 3.97 9.31 -2.06
C ALA A 146 3.25 9.83 -0.83
N MET A 147 3.24 11.15 -0.65
CA MET A 147 2.61 11.79 0.50
C MET A 147 3.06 11.20 1.86
N LYS A 148 4.36 10.88 1.99
CA LYS A 148 5.00 10.22 3.16
C LYS A 148 4.59 8.77 3.41
N LEU A 149 3.85 8.15 2.49
CA LEU A 149 3.51 6.73 2.53
C LEU A 149 4.48 5.95 1.64
N LEU A 150 5.07 4.89 2.19
CA LEU A 150 5.97 3.99 1.48
C LEU A 150 5.17 2.84 0.89
N ASN A 151 4.94 2.87 -0.42
CA ASN A 151 4.16 1.87 -1.13
C ASN A 151 5.10 0.82 -1.74
N SER A 152 4.98 -0.42 -1.31
CA SER A 152 5.78 -1.52 -1.86
C SER A 152 5.39 -1.84 -3.31
N ILE A 153 6.39 -2.00 -4.16
CA ILE A 153 6.23 -2.50 -5.53
C ILE A 153 6.63 -3.97 -5.54
N THR A 154 5.75 -4.85 -6.03
CA THR A 154 5.94 -6.31 -5.99
C THR A 154 5.96 -6.93 -7.37
N ALA A 155 6.60 -8.09 -7.52
CA ALA A 155 6.53 -8.89 -8.73
C ALA A 155 5.18 -9.61 -8.85
N ASP A 156 4.52 -9.51 -10.00
CA ASP A 156 3.27 -10.27 -10.24
C ASP A 156 3.53 -11.73 -10.64
N VAL A 157 4.74 -12.01 -11.14
CA VAL A 157 5.15 -13.32 -11.64
C VAL A 157 6.52 -13.70 -11.09
N LYS A 158 6.75 -15.01 -10.97
CA LYS A 158 8.11 -15.52 -10.80
C LYS A 158 8.93 -15.21 -12.05
N GLY A 159 10.17 -14.77 -11.87
CA GLY A 159 11.03 -14.48 -13.00
C GLY A 159 12.44 -14.04 -12.61
N THR A 160 13.16 -13.52 -13.61
CA THR A 160 14.49 -12.92 -13.42
C THR A 160 14.43 -11.44 -13.77
N VAL A 161 15.03 -10.59 -12.94
CA VAL A 161 15.15 -9.15 -13.20
C VAL A 161 15.98 -8.94 -14.45
N HIS A 162 15.34 -8.44 -15.50
CA HIS A 162 15.97 -8.20 -16.80
C HIS A 162 16.56 -6.79 -16.89
N ALA A 163 15.79 -5.78 -16.48
CA ALA A 163 16.19 -4.39 -16.51
C ALA A 163 15.51 -3.61 -15.39
N ILE A 164 16.19 -2.57 -14.90
CA ILE A 164 15.66 -1.56 -13.96
C ILE A 164 15.77 -0.21 -14.68
N HIS A 165 14.65 0.50 -14.78
CA HIS A 165 14.50 1.70 -15.59
C HIS A 165 14.53 3.00 -14.78
N ALA A 166 14.20 2.95 -13.49
CA ALA A 166 14.19 4.09 -12.59
C ALA A 166 15.45 4.13 -11.71
N ALA A 167 15.99 5.32 -11.49
CA ALA A 167 17.11 5.55 -10.59
C ALA A 167 16.64 5.76 -9.14
N ASP A 168 17.49 5.44 -8.17
CA ASP A 168 17.21 5.67 -6.75
C ASP A 168 16.99 7.16 -6.46
N GLY A 169 15.88 7.50 -5.81
CA GLY A 169 15.46 8.87 -5.54
C GLY A 169 14.81 9.59 -6.72
N GLU A 170 14.55 8.91 -7.84
CA GLU A 170 13.89 9.50 -9.01
C GLU A 170 12.39 9.73 -8.76
N VAL A 171 11.86 10.86 -9.24
CA VAL A 171 10.40 11.07 -9.30
C VAL A 171 9.83 10.31 -10.48
N VAL A 172 8.89 9.41 -10.19
CA VAL A 172 8.22 8.57 -11.20
C VAL A 172 6.76 8.95 -11.36
N GLU A 173 6.25 8.83 -12.59
CA GLU A 173 4.85 9.09 -12.95
C GLU A 173 4.01 7.82 -13.00
N TYR A 174 2.69 7.96 -13.01
CA TYR A 174 1.78 6.82 -13.17
C TYR A 174 2.07 6.04 -14.46
N ALA A 175 2.09 4.71 -14.34
CA ALA A 175 2.41 3.77 -15.40
C ALA A 175 3.83 3.89 -15.99
N GLN A 176 4.72 4.69 -15.39
CA GLN A 176 6.13 4.74 -15.79
C GLN A 176 6.76 3.34 -15.62
N PRO A 177 7.49 2.82 -16.64
CA PRO A 177 8.25 1.59 -16.51
C PRO A 177 9.25 1.65 -15.36
N LEU A 178 9.24 0.65 -14.48
CA LEU A 178 10.20 0.54 -13.38
C LEU A 178 11.15 -0.63 -13.58
N ILE A 179 10.60 -1.82 -13.83
CA ILE A 179 11.38 -3.06 -13.90
C ILE A 179 10.79 -3.96 -14.98
N ASP A 180 11.66 -4.60 -15.76
CA ASP A 180 11.27 -5.72 -16.63
C ASP A 180 11.67 -7.04 -15.99
N LEU A 181 10.72 -7.97 -15.95
CA LEU A 181 10.94 -9.34 -15.52
C LEU A 181 10.88 -10.27 -16.73
N ARG A 182 11.82 -11.20 -16.82
CA ARG A 182 11.69 -12.37 -17.69
C ARG A 182 10.98 -13.47 -16.90
N PRO A 183 9.75 -13.86 -17.24
CA PRO A 183 9.04 -14.91 -16.53
C PRO A 183 9.84 -16.22 -16.55
N ALA A 184 9.83 -16.93 -15.42
CA ALA A 184 10.25 -18.33 -15.39
C ALA A 184 9.08 -19.18 -15.90
N GLY A 185 9.31 -19.93 -16.99
CA GLY A 185 8.31 -20.85 -17.57
C GLY A 185 8.02 -22.05 -16.69
#